data_AF-A0A2K3JTE2-F1
#
_entry.id   AF-A0A2K3JTE2-F1
#
_cell.length_a   1.000
_cell.length_b   1.000
_cell.length_c   1.000
_cell.angle_alpha   90.00
_cell.angle_beta   90.00
_cell.angle_gamma   90.00
#
_symmetry.space_group_name_H-M   'P 1'
#
loop_
_entity.id
_entity.type
_entity.pdbx_description
1 polymer ?
#
loop_
_entity_poly.entity_id
_entity_poly.type
_entity_poly.pdbx_seq_one_letter_code
_entity_poly.pdbx_strand_id
1 'polypeptide(L)'
;MHQNIGEQRNNWNTLLLNSINMITLTATTMSGVAATTAATCSDSSLLALKLSSALLFSAATGLLLIMNKIQPSQLTEEQRNATRLFKHLQKQIETVIAIGNPSEEDVKSSMEKVLALDKAYPLPLLGVMLEKFPAKFEP
;
A
#
# COMPACT_ATOMS: atom_id res chain seq x y z
N MET A 1 -10.54 -6.98 12.27
CA MET A 1 -9.34 -6.61 11.49
C MET A 1 -9.51 -6.80 9.98
N HIS A 2 -10.02 -7.94 9.48
CA HIS A 2 -10.18 -8.19 8.03
C HIS A 2 -11.21 -7.31 7.30
N GLN A 3 -12.26 -6.84 7.99
CA GLN A 3 -13.30 -5.98 7.39
C GLN A 3 -12.77 -4.58 7.06
N ASN A 4 -12.10 -3.91 8.02
CA ASN A 4 -11.49 -2.59 7.80
C ASN A 4 -10.47 -2.59 6.65
N ILE A 5 -9.71 -3.68 6.49
CA ILE A 5 -8.75 -3.83 5.38
C ILE A 5 -9.51 -3.96 4.04
N GLY A 6 -10.61 -4.72 4.01
CA GLY A 6 -11.47 -4.83 2.83
C GLY A 6 -12.12 -3.52 2.43
N GLU A 7 -12.58 -2.74 3.40
CA GLU A 7 -13.17 -1.40 3.19
C GLU A 7 -12.12 -0.38 2.76
N GLN A 8 -10.93 -0.37 3.40
CA GLN A 8 -9.82 0.48 2.96
C GLN A 8 -9.43 0.17 1.52
N ARG A 9 -9.29 -1.11 1.14
CA ARG A 9 -9.05 -1.50 -0.25
C ARG A 9 -10.15 -0.97 -1.19
N ASN A 10 -11.42 -1.15 -0.84
CA ASN A 10 -12.52 -0.70 -1.69
C ASN A 10 -12.53 0.82 -1.86
N ASN A 11 -12.27 1.57 -0.78
CA ASN A 11 -12.16 3.02 -0.82
C ASN A 11 -10.97 3.48 -1.67
N TRP A 12 -9.80 2.87 -1.47
CA TRP A 12 -8.60 3.15 -2.27
C TRP A 12 -8.82 2.84 -3.76
N ASN A 13 -9.40 1.68 -4.08
CA ASN A 13 -9.72 1.33 -5.46
C ASN A 13 -10.74 2.29 -6.08
N THR A 14 -11.81 2.62 -5.37
CA THR A 14 -12.85 3.53 -5.86
C THR A 14 -12.29 4.93 -6.10
N LEU A 15 -11.48 5.45 -5.17
CA LEU A 15 -10.91 6.79 -5.25
C LEU A 15 -9.83 6.90 -6.34
N LEU A 16 -8.86 5.98 -6.36
CA LEU A 16 -7.79 6.00 -7.36
C LEU A 16 -8.30 5.73 -8.77
N LEU A 17 -9.21 4.76 -8.94
CA LEU A 17 -9.75 4.43 -10.25
C LEU A 17 -10.54 5.61 -10.84
N ASN A 18 -11.43 6.23 -10.06
CA ASN A 18 -12.18 7.40 -10.51
C ASN A 18 -11.26 8.59 -10.83
N SER A 19 -10.24 8.82 -10.01
CA SER A 19 -9.27 9.90 -10.22
C SER A 19 -8.45 9.69 -11.50
N ILE A 20 -7.93 8.48 -11.71
CA ILE A 20 -7.17 8.10 -12.92
C ILE A 20 -8.04 8.25 -14.16
N ASN A 21 -9.28 7.75 -14.12
CA ASN A 21 -10.23 7.88 -15.24
C ASN A 21 -10.50 9.36 -15.58
N MET A 22 -10.69 10.22 -14.58
CA MET A 22 -10.90 11.66 -14.79
C MET A 22 -9.65 12.36 -15.34
N ILE A 23 -8.46 12.02 -14.85
CA ILE A 23 -7.19 12.54 -15.38
C ILE A 23 -7.03 12.13 -16.85
N THR A 24 -7.26 10.86 -17.19
CA THR A 24 -7.19 10.34 -18.56
C THR A 24 -8.23 11.00 -19.46
N LEU A 25 -9.47 11.17 -18.99
CA LEU A 25 -10.52 11.87 -19.73
C LEU A 25 -10.14 13.33 -20.00
N THR A 26 -9.61 14.03 -19.00
CA THR A 26 -9.16 15.43 -19.12
C THR A 26 -7.99 15.53 -20.10
N ALA A 27 -6.99 14.65 -20.00
CA ALA A 27 -5.85 14.60 -20.91
C ALA A 27 -6.29 14.35 -22.36
N THR A 28 -7.22 13.41 -22.57
CA THR A 28 -7.79 13.09 -23.89
C THR A 28 -8.56 14.28 -24.45
N THR A 29 -9.35 14.96 -23.61
CA THR A 29 -10.10 16.16 -24.00
C THR A 29 -9.14 17.29 -24.41
N MET A 30 -8.09 17.55 -23.62
CA MET A 30 -7.07 18.56 -23.96
C MET A 30 -6.33 18.24 -25.26
N SER A 31 -5.98 16.97 -25.48
CA SER A 31 -5.35 16.51 -26.72
C SER A 31 -6.28 16.64 -27.92
N GLY A 32 -7.57 16.29 -27.76
CA GLY A 32 -8.59 16.42 -28.78
C GLY A 32 -8.88 17.88 -29.15
N VAL A 33 -9.04 18.75 -28.15
CA VAL A 33 -9.21 20.20 -28.36
C VAL A 33 -8.00 20.76 -29.12
N ALA A 34 -6.78 20.44 -28.68
CA ALA A 34 -5.55 20.84 -29.37
C ALA A 34 -5.54 20.40 -30.84
N ALA A 35 -6.00 19.19 -31.17
CA ALA A 35 -6.06 18.72 -32.55
C ALA A 35 -7.08 19.50 -33.40
N THR A 36 -8.24 19.85 -32.83
CA THR A 36 -9.32 20.54 -33.56
C THR A 36 -9.13 22.05 -33.70
N THR A 37 -8.45 22.70 -32.74
CA THR A 37 -8.27 24.16 -32.72
C THR A 37 -6.92 24.62 -33.27
N ALA A 38 -6.15 23.70 -33.86
CA ALA A 38 -4.81 23.97 -34.40
C ALA A 38 -4.78 25.07 -35.47
N ALA A 39 -5.90 25.34 -36.17
CA ALA A 39 -6.01 26.38 -37.18
C ALA A 39 -6.54 27.73 -36.64
N THR A 40 -7.09 27.76 -35.41
CA THR A 40 -7.82 28.92 -34.86
C THR A 40 -7.17 29.53 -33.61
N CYS A 41 -6.28 28.79 -32.94
CA CYS A 41 -5.64 29.22 -31.70
C CYS A 41 -4.17 29.59 -31.91
N SER A 42 -3.60 30.39 -31.02
CA SER A 42 -2.17 30.72 -31.03
C SER A 42 -1.31 29.48 -30.76
N ASP A 43 -0.14 29.42 -31.40
CA ASP A 43 0.82 28.31 -31.24
C ASP A 43 1.21 28.06 -29.77
N SER A 44 1.25 29.11 -28.95
CA SER A 44 1.54 29.02 -27.52
C SER A 44 0.46 28.28 -26.73
N SER A 45 -0.82 28.52 -27.02
CA SER A 45 -1.95 27.83 -26.37
C SER A 45 -2.05 26.38 -26.83
N LEU A 46 -1.76 26.11 -28.10
CA LEU A 46 -1.73 24.74 -28.64
C LEU A 46 -0.62 23.91 -27.98
N LEU A 47 0.58 24.49 -27.84
CA LEU A 47 1.70 23.87 -27.15
C LEU A 47 1.35 23.59 -25.69
N ALA A 48 0.75 24.56 -24.99
CA ALA A 48 0.33 24.40 -23.59
C ALA A 48 -0.65 23.22 -23.43
N LEU A 49 -1.68 23.13 -24.28
CA LEU A 49 -2.64 22.01 -24.23
C LEU A 49 -1.98 20.65 -24.47
N LYS A 50 -1.06 20.56 -25.45
CA LYS A 50 -0.32 19.32 -25.72
C LYS A 50 0.56 18.93 -24.53
N LEU A 51 1.32 19.88 -23.97
CA LEU A 51 2.17 19.65 -22.80
C LEU A 51 1.35 19.25 -21.57
N SER A 52 0.24 19.94 -21.30
CA SER A 52 -0.68 19.59 -20.21
C SER A 52 -1.26 18.20 -20.40
N SER A 53 -1.70 17.82 -21.61
CA SER A 53 -2.20 16.48 -21.89
C SER A 53 -1.13 15.41 -21.67
N ALA A 54 0.10 15.63 -22.12
CA ALA A 54 1.21 14.70 -21.94
C ALA A 54 1.59 14.55 -20.46
N LEU A 55 1.58 15.65 -19.71
CA LEU A 55 1.82 15.63 -18.27
C LEU A 55 0.73 14.85 -17.53
N LEU A 56 -0.54 15.07 -17.88
CA LEU A 56 -1.66 14.33 -17.27
C LEU A 56 -1.62 12.83 -17.61
N PHE A 57 -1.29 12.44 -18.85
CA PHE A 57 -1.08 11.02 -19.20
C PHE A 57 0.09 10.41 -18.42
N SER A 58 1.17 11.17 -18.24
CA SER A 58 2.33 10.73 -17.43
C SER A 58 1.94 10.56 -15.96
N ALA A 59 1.16 11.49 -15.41
CA ALA A 59 0.64 11.42 -14.05
C ALA A 59 -0.30 10.21 -13.86
N ALA A 60 -1.26 10.00 -14.78
CA ALA A 60 -2.14 8.84 -14.75
C ALA A 60 -1.36 7.52 -14.80
N THR A 61 -0.32 7.44 -15.63
CA THR A 61 0.56 6.26 -15.72
C THR A 61 1.35 6.05 -14.43
N GLY A 62 1.89 7.11 -13.83
CA GLY A 62 2.57 7.05 -12.53
C GLY A 62 1.64 6.57 -11.41
N LEU A 63 0.41 7.11 -11.34
CA LEU A 63 -0.59 6.67 -10.37
C LEU A 63 -0.98 5.19 -10.58
N LEU A 64 -1.08 4.72 -11.83
CA LEU A 64 -1.34 3.31 -12.14
C LEU A 64 -0.20 2.40 -11.67
N LEU A 65 1.06 2.82 -11.83
CA LEU A 65 2.22 2.07 -11.32
C LEU A 65 2.22 1.98 -9.80
N ILE A 66 1.90 3.10 -9.11
CA ILE A 66 1.76 3.14 -7.65
C ILE A 66 0.61 2.24 -7.21
N MET A 67 -0.54 2.29 -7.88
CA MET A 67 -1.71 1.46 -7.57
C MET A 67 -1.42 -0.05 -7.78
N ASN A 68 -0.62 -0.40 -8.80
CA ASN A 68 -0.20 -1.77 -9.04
C ASN A 68 0.82 -2.26 -8.00
N LYS A 69 1.68 -1.36 -7.47
CA LYS A 69 2.65 -1.71 -6.41
C LYS A 69 2.01 -1.76 -5.02
N ILE A 70 1.08 -0.86 -4.71
CA ILE A 70 0.34 -0.81 -3.44
C ILE A 70 -0.87 -1.74 -3.50
N GLN A 71 -0.86 -2.76 -4.37
CA GLN A 71 -2.02 -3.60 -4.59
C GLN A 71 -2.51 -4.14 -3.24
N PRO A 72 -3.71 -3.76 -2.78
CA PRO A 72 -4.12 -4.09 -1.43
C PRO A 72 -4.27 -5.61 -1.22
N SER A 73 -4.34 -6.38 -2.31
CA SER A 73 -4.25 -7.84 -2.30
C SER A 73 -2.91 -8.35 -1.76
N GLN A 74 -1.79 -7.77 -2.17
CA GLN A 74 -0.44 -8.13 -1.69
C GLN A 74 -0.30 -7.78 -0.21
N LEU A 75 -0.72 -6.57 0.18
CA LEU A 75 -0.72 -6.19 1.59
C LEU A 75 -1.63 -7.10 2.44
N THR A 76 -2.80 -7.48 1.91
CA THR A 76 -3.70 -8.42 2.59
C THR A 76 -3.09 -9.82 2.73
N GLU A 77 -2.34 -10.26 1.73
CA GLU A 77 -1.67 -11.56 1.72
C GLU A 77 -0.48 -11.60 2.67
N GLU A 78 0.32 -10.52 2.72
CA GLU A 78 1.39 -10.34 3.70
C GLU A 78 0.85 -10.28 5.13
N GLN A 79 -0.25 -9.56 5.37
CA GLN A 79 -0.92 -9.54 6.68
C GLN A 79 -1.51 -10.91 7.05
N ARG A 80 -2.03 -11.66 6.08
CA ARG A 80 -2.49 -13.04 6.28
C ARG A 80 -1.33 -13.97 6.62
N ASN A 81 -0.18 -13.79 5.97
CA ASN A 81 1.03 -14.57 6.25
C ASN A 81 1.58 -14.27 7.66
N ALA A 82 1.68 -13.00 8.03
CA ALA A 82 2.02 -12.56 9.39
C ALA A 82 1.09 -13.21 10.43
N THR A 83 -0.23 -13.16 10.19
CA THR A 83 -1.22 -13.78 11.08
C THR A 83 -1.02 -15.30 11.23
N ARG A 84 -0.64 -16.01 10.16
CA ARG A 84 -0.34 -17.45 10.23
C ARG A 84 0.91 -17.73 11.05
N LEU A 85 1.97 -16.93 10.87
CA LEU A 85 3.22 -17.05 11.63
C LEU A 85 3.00 -16.80 13.12
N PHE A 86 2.25 -15.75 13.48
CA PHE A 86 1.89 -15.49 14.88
C PHE A 86 1.06 -16.62 15.50
N LYS A 87 0.08 -17.16 14.75
CA LYS A 87 -0.70 -18.33 15.21
C LYS A 87 0.14 -19.59 15.38
N HIS A 88 1.14 -19.81 14.52
CA HIS A 88 2.05 -20.94 14.66
C HIS A 88 2.91 -20.80 15.92
N LEU A 89 3.46 -19.60 16.14
CA LEU A 89 4.25 -19.30 17.33
C LEU A 89 3.43 -19.43 18.62
N GLN A 90 2.19 -18.94 18.63
CA GLN A 90 1.26 -19.13 19.74
C GLN A 90 1.04 -20.62 20.05
N LYS A 91 0.76 -21.45 19.03
CA LYS A 91 0.57 -22.89 19.20
C LYS A 91 1.82 -23.60 19.72
N GLN A 92 3.01 -23.18 19.28
CA GLN A 92 4.27 -23.72 19.80
C GLN A 92 4.41 -23.40 21.29
N ILE A 93 4.15 -22.16 21.70
CA ILE A 93 4.18 -21.76 23.11
C ILE A 93 3.16 -22.56 23.94
N GLU A 94 1.92 -22.68 23.47
CA GLU A 94 0.87 -23.47 24.13
C GLU A 94 1.26 -24.95 24.27
N THR A 95 1.92 -25.52 23.25
CA THR A 95 2.40 -26.91 23.28
C THR A 95 3.51 -27.10 24.31
N VAL A 96 4.48 -26.18 24.35
CA VAL A 96 5.59 -26.23 25.34
C VAL A 96 5.05 -26.11 26.77
N ILE A 97 4.07 -25.23 26.99
CA ILE A 97 3.40 -25.09 28.30
C ILE A 97 2.63 -26.37 28.65
N ALA A 98 1.90 -26.96 27.70
CA ALA A 98 1.10 -28.17 27.93
C ALA A 98 1.97 -29.42 28.24
N ILE A 99 3.21 -29.47 27.75
CA ILE A 99 4.17 -30.54 28.05
C ILE A 99 4.70 -30.43 29.51
N GLY A 100 4.50 -29.29 30.18
CA GLY A 100 4.70 -29.15 31.62
C GLY A 100 6.15 -28.96 32.09
N ASN A 101 7.11 -28.76 31.16
CA ASN A 101 8.50 -28.44 31.49
C ASN A 101 9.05 -27.24 30.71
N PRO A 102 8.43 -26.04 30.80
CA PRO A 102 8.94 -24.85 30.15
C PRO A 102 10.23 -24.38 30.81
N SER A 103 11.31 -24.24 30.03
CA SER A 103 12.59 -23.68 30.52
C SER A 103 12.66 -22.16 30.32
N GLU A 104 13.56 -21.49 31.04
CA GLU A 104 13.85 -20.07 30.82
C GLU A 104 14.34 -19.79 29.39
N GLU A 105 15.04 -20.75 28.79
CA GLU A 105 15.53 -20.68 27.41
C GLU A 105 14.37 -20.74 26.39
N ASP A 106 13.34 -21.55 26.65
CA ASP A 106 12.14 -21.62 25.79
C ASP A 106 11.34 -20.31 25.80
N VAL A 107 11.24 -19.67 26.97
CA VAL A 107 10.59 -18.35 27.12
C VAL A 107 11.39 -17.29 26.38
N LYS A 108 12.71 -17.27 26.55
CA LYS A 108 13.60 -16.33 25.86
C LYS A 108 13.54 -16.51 24.34
N SER A 109 13.61 -17.75 23.85
CA SER A 109 13.51 -18.08 22.41
C SER A 109 12.16 -17.65 21.83
N SER A 110 11.07 -17.89 22.56
CA SER A 110 9.72 -17.50 22.13
C SER A 110 9.58 -15.98 22.07
N MET A 111 10.12 -15.26 23.06
CA MET A 111 10.14 -13.79 23.08
C MET A 111 10.95 -13.20 21.92
N GLU A 112 12.13 -13.75 21.63
CA GLU A 112 12.95 -13.33 20.48
C GLU A 112 12.21 -13.56 19.15
N LYS A 113 11.51 -14.68 18.98
CA LYS A 113 10.70 -14.97 17.79
C LYS A 113 9.52 -14.00 17.65
N VAL A 114 8.84 -13.64 18.74
CA VAL A 114 7.76 -12.63 18.72
C VAL A 114 8.33 -11.29 18.29
N LEU A 115 9.44 -10.85 18.88
CA LEU A 115 10.09 -9.57 18.55
C LEU A 115 10.61 -9.52 17.12
N ALA A 116 11.19 -10.63 16.63
CA ALA A 116 11.66 -10.74 15.25
C ALA A 116 10.50 -10.67 14.26
N LEU A 117 9.39 -11.36 14.55
CA LEU A 117 8.19 -11.35 13.72
C LEU A 117 7.50 -9.99 13.75
N ASP A 118 7.49 -9.33 14.91
CA ASP A 118 6.96 -7.98 15.07
C ASP A 118 7.79 -6.92 14.33
N LYS A 119 9.12 -7.08 14.30
CA LYS A 119 10.03 -6.24 13.51
C LYS A 119 9.93 -6.50 12.01
N ALA A 120 9.61 -7.73 11.60
CA ALA A 120 9.40 -8.08 10.20
C ALA A 120 8.05 -7.58 9.65
N TYR A 121 7.07 -7.29 10.51
CA TYR A 121 5.72 -6.89 10.10
C TYR A 121 5.18 -5.65 10.85
N PRO A 122 4.74 -4.58 10.13
CA PRO A 122 4.37 -4.59 8.71
C PRO A 122 5.50 -4.18 7.75
N LEU A 123 5.56 -4.86 6.58
CA LEU A 123 6.43 -4.45 5.49
C LEU A 123 6.14 -3.00 5.06
N PRO A 124 7.16 -2.15 4.91
CA PRO A 124 6.97 -0.80 4.41
C PRO A 124 6.45 -0.84 2.97
N LEU A 125 5.22 -0.38 2.76
CA LEU A 125 4.61 -0.30 1.42
C LEU A 125 5.37 0.66 0.50
N LEU A 126 6.08 1.63 1.06
CA LEU A 126 6.97 2.58 0.40
C LEU A 126 8.18 2.88 1.30
N GLY A 127 9.23 2.07 1.21
CA GLY A 127 10.62 2.42 1.56
C GLY A 127 10.99 2.66 3.03
N VAL A 128 10.05 3.02 3.92
CA VAL A 128 10.36 3.32 5.33
C VAL A 128 9.31 2.71 6.26
N MET A 129 9.78 1.92 7.23
CA MET A 129 8.95 1.28 8.25
C MET A 129 8.59 2.34 9.31
N LEU A 130 7.29 2.57 9.55
CA LEU A 130 6.86 3.47 10.62
C LEU A 130 7.24 2.85 11.98
N GLU A 131 7.75 3.67 12.90
CA GLU A 131 8.03 3.23 14.26
C GLU A 131 6.72 2.80 14.94
N LYS A 132 6.64 1.52 15.29
CA LYS A 132 5.41 0.86 15.77
C LYS A 132 5.13 1.13 17.25
N PHE A 133 6.17 1.40 18.02
CA PHE A 133 6.07 1.68 19.44
C PHE A 133 6.52 3.10 19.73
N PRO A 134 5.80 3.84 20.59
CA PRO A 134 6.31 5.08 21.11
C PRO A 134 7.62 4.78 21.85
N ALA A 135 8.64 5.62 21.65
CA ALA A 135 9.93 5.49 22.33
C ALA A 135 9.82 5.54 23.87
N LYS A 136 8.66 5.98 24.39
CA LYS A 136 8.33 5.96 25.82
C LYS A 136 6.93 5.38 26.03
N PHE A 137 6.87 4.40 26.92
CA PHE A 137 5.64 3.87 27.50
C PHE A 137 5.38 4.68 28.77
N GLU A 138 4.33 5.51 28.78
CA GLU A 138 3.88 6.18 30.01
C GLU A 138 2.74 5.36 30.65
N PRO A 139 2.75 5.20 31.99
CA PRO A 139 1.81 4.36 32.74
C PRO A 139 0.38 4.93 32.80
#